data_AF-A0A4U6VTS4-F1
#
_entry.id   AF-A0A4U6VTS4-F1
#
_cell.length_a   1.000
_cell.length_b   1.000
_cell.length_c   1.000
_cell.angle_alpha   90.00
_cell.angle_beta   90.00
_cell.angle_gamma   90.00
#
_symmetry.space_group_name_H-M   'P 1'
#
loop_
_entity.id
_entity.type
_entity.pdbx_description
1 polymer ?
#
loop_
_entity_poly.entity_id
_entity_poly.type
_entity_poly.pdbx_seq_one_letter_code
_entity_poly.pdbx_strand_id
1 'polypeptide(L)'
;MLCIGKTRWFACSGILIEYDLDTSVLTSASLVRSSDDEDTIVDNLQIEVCLPNGQCAKGTLQYCNLQLNIAVVNNIVFVDIRATNLYDPMEIETASVVVAVGCLFSSG
;
A
#
# COMPACT_ATOMS: atom_id res chain seq x y z
N MET A 1 -6.67 0.23 -0.72
CA MET A 1 -7.95 -0.47 -0.46
C MET A 1 -8.10 -1.60 -1.47
N LEU A 2 -8.59 -2.76 -1.03
CA LEU A 2 -8.98 -3.87 -1.88
C LEU A 2 -10.51 -3.88 -2.04
N CYS A 3 -10.96 -3.96 -3.28
CA CYS A 3 -12.37 -4.00 -3.67
C CYS A 3 -12.69 -5.28 -4.44
N ILE A 4 -13.89 -5.82 -4.21
CA ILE A 4 -14.50 -6.87 -5.04
C ILE A 4 -15.79 -6.27 -5.62
N GLY A 5 -15.77 -6.02 -6.93
CA GLY A 5 -16.83 -5.24 -7.58
C GLY A 5 -16.87 -3.80 -7.04
N LYS A 6 -18.00 -3.41 -6.45
CA LYS A 6 -18.18 -2.07 -5.82
C LYS A 6 -18.01 -2.09 -4.30
N THR A 7 -17.74 -3.25 -3.72
CA THR A 7 -17.67 -3.41 -2.26
C THR A 7 -16.23 -3.40 -1.81
N ARG A 8 -15.92 -2.53 -0.84
CA ARG A 8 -14.66 -2.55 -0.11
C ARG A 8 -14.57 -3.82 0.73
N TRP A 9 -13.54 -4.63 0.49
CA TRP A 9 -13.28 -5.83 1.28
C TRP A 9 -12.33 -5.53 2.43
N PHE A 10 -11.23 -4.85 2.14
CA PHE A 10 -10.18 -4.59 3.12
C PHE A 10 -9.42 -3.30 2.80
N ALA A 11 -8.79 -2.69 3.80
CA ALA A 11 -8.03 -1.47 3.61
C ALA A 11 -6.81 -1.39 4.52
N CYS A 12 -5.72 -0.89 3.96
CA CYS A 12 -4.46 -0.59 4.65
C CYS A 12 -4.03 0.84 4.36
N SER A 13 -3.19 1.36 5.25
CA SER A 13 -2.36 2.52 4.94
C SER A 13 -1.10 2.05 4.21
N GLY A 14 -0.49 2.94 3.44
CA GLY A 14 0.77 2.71 2.77
C GLY A 14 1.53 4.02 2.58
N ILE A 15 2.77 3.92 2.15
CA ILE A 15 3.63 5.06 1.85
C ILE A 15 4.05 5.04 0.38
N LEU A 16 4.20 6.22 -0.21
CA LEU A 16 4.69 6.34 -1.58
C LEU A 16 6.20 6.21 -1.58
N ILE A 17 6.71 5.30 -2.42
CA ILE A 17 8.12 4.98 -2.56
C ILE A 17 8.52 5.02 -4.03
N GLU A 18 9.79 5.34 -4.28
CA GLU A 18 10.40 5.12 -5.59
C GLU A 18 10.79 3.64 -5.68
N TYR A 19 10.21 2.92 -6.63
CA TYR A 19 10.50 1.50 -6.85
C TYR A 19 10.47 1.20 -8.34
N ASP A 20 11.55 0.59 -8.85
CA ASP A 20 11.69 0.23 -10.27
C ASP A 20 11.46 1.41 -11.24
N LEU A 21 11.96 2.60 -10.86
CA LEU A 21 11.82 3.88 -11.59
C LEU A 21 10.41 4.48 -11.63
N ASP A 22 9.43 3.85 -10.98
CA ASP A 22 8.06 4.35 -10.87
C ASP A 22 7.68 4.76 -9.44
N THR A 23 6.61 5.55 -9.32
CA THR A 23 5.96 5.81 -8.02
C THR A 23 5.09 4.63 -7.64
N SER A 24 5.43 3.99 -6.53
CA SER A 24 4.70 2.83 -6.00
C SER A 24 4.23 3.08 -4.58
N VAL A 25 3.27 2.29 -4.11
CA VAL A 25 2.86 2.23 -2.70
C VAL A 25 3.45 1.01 -2.05
N LEU A 26 4.26 1.21 -1.01
CA LEU A 26 4.62 0.17 -0.07
C LEU A 26 3.53 0.04 0.99
N THR A 27 2.99 -1.16 1.13
CA THR A 27 1.90 -1.48 2.06
C THR A 27 2.08 -2.89 2.64
N SER A 28 1.24 -3.22 3.61
CA SER A 28 1.14 -4.57 4.14
C SER A 28 0.53 -5.54 3.12
N ALA A 29 1.04 -6.77 3.06
CA ALA A 29 0.48 -7.85 2.23
C ALA A 29 -0.89 -8.32 2.72
N SER A 30 -1.26 -8.03 3.98
CA SER A 30 -2.62 -8.19 4.49
C SER A 30 -3.66 -7.49 3.61
N LEU A 31 -3.27 -6.48 2.81
CA LEU A 31 -4.15 -5.85 1.83
C LEU A 31 -4.76 -6.84 0.83
N VAL A 32 -4.00 -7.86 0.44
CA VAL A 32 -4.32 -8.73 -0.70
C VAL A 32 -4.52 -10.20 -0.30
N ARG A 33 -4.40 -10.52 0.99
CA ARG A 33 -4.59 -11.88 1.50
C ARG A 33 -6.05 -12.32 1.42
N SER A 34 -6.23 -13.60 1.09
CA SER A 34 -7.55 -14.24 1.16
C SER A 34 -7.94 -14.49 2.61
N SER A 35 -9.22 -14.27 2.93
CA SER A 35 -9.77 -14.63 4.24
C SER A 35 -9.91 -16.13 4.44
N ASP A 36 -10.00 -16.89 3.34
CA ASP A 36 -10.20 -18.33 3.38
C ASP A 36 -8.88 -19.08 3.62
N ASP A 37 -7.78 -18.52 3.10
CA ASP A 37 -6.43 -19.02 3.28
C ASP A 37 -5.43 -17.84 3.26
N GLU A 38 -4.91 -17.49 4.43
CA GLU A 38 -3.98 -16.36 4.63
C GLU A 38 -2.64 -16.53 3.89
N ASP A 39 -2.31 -17.74 3.45
CA ASP A 39 -1.14 -18.04 2.62
C ASP A 39 -1.41 -17.84 1.11
N THR A 40 -2.62 -17.38 0.76
CA THR A 40 -3.02 -17.10 -0.63
C THR A 40 -3.43 -15.65 -0.84
N ILE A 41 -3.39 -15.23 -2.10
CA ILE A 41 -3.81 -13.92 -2.56
C ILE A 41 -5.23 -14.04 -3.12
N VAL A 42 -6.08 -13.04 -2.85
CA VAL A 42 -7.44 -12.96 -3.42
C VAL A 42 -7.39 -12.97 -4.95
N ASP A 43 -8.26 -13.73 -5.60
CA ASP A 43 -8.40 -13.70 -7.06
C ASP A 43 -9.09 -12.42 -7.56
N ASN A 44 -8.76 -11.96 -8.77
CA ASN A 44 -9.39 -10.79 -9.42
C ASN A 44 -9.33 -9.49 -8.60
N LEU A 45 -8.20 -9.22 -7.96
CA LEU A 45 -8.01 -8.04 -7.10
C LEU A 45 -8.30 -6.74 -7.85
N GLN A 46 -9.08 -5.85 -7.22
CA GLN A 46 -9.15 -4.45 -7.61
C GLN A 46 -8.57 -3.62 -6.49
N ILE A 47 -7.37 -3.10 -6.69
CA ILE A 47 -6.69 -2.27 -5.71
C ILE A 47 -6.93 -0.80 -6.07
N GLU A 48 -7.39 -0.03 -5.10
CA GLU A 48 -7.54 1.42 -5.21
C GLU A 48 -6.70 2.11 -4.14
N VAL A 49 -5.87 3.05 -4.55
CA VAL A 49 -5.06 3.89 -3.67
C VAL A 49 -5.73 5.24 -3.57
N CYS A 50 -6.02 5.67 -2.35
CA CYS A 50 -6.67 6.95 -2.10
C CYS A 50 -5.77 7.83 -1.23
N LEU A 51 -5.64 9.09 -1.63
CA LEU A 51 -4.86 10.10 -0.95
C LEU A 51 -5.71 10.87 0.06
N PRO A 52 -5.08 11.55 1.03
CA PRO A 52 -5.80 12.36 2.02
C PRO A 52 -6.66 13.47 1.42
N ASN A 53 -6.33 13.94 0.20
CA ASN A 53 -7.11 14.96 -0.51
C ASN A 53 -8.33 14.38 -1.27
N GLY A 54 -8.62 13.09 -1.12
CA GLY A 54 -9.77 12.41 -1.74
C GLY A 54 -9.53 11.91 -3.17
N GLN A 55 -8.37 12.16 -3.77
CA GLN A 55 -8.04 11.57 -5.07
C GLN A 55 -7.78 10.07 -4.92
N CYS A 56 -8.35 9.27 -5.82
CA CYS A 56 -8.11 7.83 -5.87
C CYS A 56 -7.63 7.40 -7.26
N ALA A 57 -6.75 6.41 -7.30
CA ALA A 57 -6.24 5.80 -8.51
C ALA A 57 -6.28 4.27 -8.39
N LYS A 58 -6.53 3.59 -9.50
CA LYS A 58 -6.38 2.13 -9.56
C LYS A 58 -4.90 1.79 -9.50
N GLY A 59 -4.56 0.80 -8.68
CA GLY A 59 -3.21 0.27 -8.58
C GLY A 59 -3.16 -1.19 -9.03
N THR A 60 -1.97 -1.65 -9.38
CA THR A 60 -1.69 -3.05 -9.71
C THR A 60 -0.66 -3.61 -8.75
N LEU A 61 -0.91 -4.81 -8.22
CA LEU A 61 0.07 -5.50 -7.37
C LEU A 61 1.29 -5.87 -8.21
N GLN A 62 2.45 -5.26 -7.92
CA GLN A 62 3.71 -5.52 -8.63
C GLN A 62 4.58 -6.54 -7.91
N TYR A 63 4.61 -6.47 -6.58
CA TYR A 63 5.38 -7.39 -5.74
C TYR A 63 4.59 -7.72 -4.48
N CYS A 64 4.70 -8.97 -4.01
CA CYS A 64 4.09 -9.41 -2.77
C CYS A 64 4.94 -10.50 -2.12
N ASN A 65 5.19 -10.35 -0.82
CA ASN A 65 5.78 -11.38 0.03
C ASN A 65 4.87 -11.58 1.24
N LEU A 66 4.12 -12.67 1.25
CA LEU A 66 3.17 -12.97 2.31
C LEU A 66 3.88 -13.25 3.66
N GLN A 67 5.05 -13.87 3.64
CA GLN A 67 5.81 -14.20 4.86
C GLN A 67 6.32 -12.94 5.58
N LEU A 68 6.86 -11.98 4.81
CA LEU A 68 7.31 -10.69 5.34
C LEU A 68 6.18 -9.69 5.55
N ASN A 69 4.96 -10.04 5.12
CA ASN A 69 3.79 -9.18 5.10
C ASN A 69 4.00 -7.86 4.34
N ILE A 70 4.69 -7.91 3.19
CA ILE A 70 5.01 -6.74 2.35
C ILE A 70 4.34 -6.87 0.99
N ALA A 71 3.73 -5.80 0.52
CA ALA A 71 3.21 -5.66 -0.84
C ALA A 71 3.59 -4.30 -1.45
N VAL A 72 3.86 -4.31 -2.75
CA VAL A 72 4.13 -3.11 -3.55
C VAL A 72 3.06 -2.99 -4.62
N VAL A 73 2.37 -1.85 -4.63
CA VAL A 73 1.32 -1.53 -5.61
C VAL A 73 1.83 -0.42 -6.50
N ASN A 74 1.91 -0.65 -7.81
CA ASN A 74 2.36 0.31 -8.81
C ASN A 74 1.19 0.70 -9.75
N ASN A 75 1.50 1.37 -10.86
CA ASN A 75 0.56 1.91 -11.84
C ASN A 75 -0.41 2.93 -11.22
N ILE A 76 0.08 3.69 -10.24
CA ILE A 76 -0.65 4.79 -9.61
C ILE A 76 -0.19 6.12 -10.18
N VAL A 77 -1.09 6.83 -10.84
CA VAL A 77 -0.78 8.13 -11.43
C VAL A 77 -1.44 9.21 -10.59
N PHE A 78 -0.61 9.93 -9.83
CA PHE A 78 -1.02 11.14 -9.13
C PHE A 78 -0.12 12.30 -9.57
N VAL A 79 -0.72 13.46 -9.80
CA VAL A 79 0.01 14.68 -10.14
C VAL A 79 0.52 15.32 -8.86
N ASP A 80 1.77 15.78 -8.87
CA ASP A 80 2.38 16.59 -7.80
C ASP A 80 2.59 15.86 -6.45
N ILE A 81 3.06 14.60 -6.49
CA ILE A 81 3.39 13.85 -5.28
C ILE A 81 4.85 13.42 -5.26
N ARG A 82 5.47 13.56 -4.09
CA ARG A 82 6.83 13.11 -3.84
C ARG A 82 6.82 11.72 -3.22
N ALA A 83 7.43 10.78 -3.91
CA ALA A 83 7.74 9.48 -3.35
C ALA A 83 8.99 9.59 -2.45
N THR A 84 9.03 8.81 -1.38
CA THR A 84 10.21 8.68 -0.54
C THR A 84 11.19 7.71 -1.20
N ASN A 85 12.46 8.09 -1.26
CA ASN A 85 13.53 7.19 -1.68
C ASN A 85 14.00 6.38 -0.46
N LEU A 86 13.96 5.04 -0.58
CA LEU A 86 14.37 4.11 0.49
C LEU A 86 15.80 3.58 0.32
N TYR A 87 16.51 3.95 -0.74
CA TYR A 87 17.87 3.47 -1.03
C TYR A 87 18.95 4.20 -0.23
N ASP A 88 18.59 5.28 0.48
CA ASP A 88 19.46 5.95 1.45
C ASP A 88 18.97 5.65 2.88
N PRO A 89 19.33 4.48 3.46
CA PRO A 89 18.86 4.10 4.77
C PRO A 89 19.49 5.01 5.83
N MET A 90 18.66 5.84 6.47
CA MET A 90 19.04 6.58 7.67
C MET A 90 19.29 5.59 8.82
N GLU A 91 20.44 5.68 9.48
CA GLU A 91 20.71 4.88 10.69
C GLU A 91 19.75 5.33 11.81
N ILE A 92 18.92 4.40 12.30
CA ILE A 92 18.00 4.62 13.41
C ILE A 92 18.64 4.03 14.67
N GLU A 93 18.97 4.88 15.63
CA GLU A 93 19.51 4.43 16.92
C GLU A 93 18.40 3.92 17.86
N THR A 94 18.80 3.09 18.83
CA THR A 94 17.88 2.65 19.90
C THR A 94 17.38 3.86 20.68
N ALA A 95 16.07 3.91 20.97
CA ALA A 95 15.38 5.04 21.62
C ALA A 95 15.22 6.31 20.75
N SER A 96 15.46 6.22 19.44
CA SER A 96 15.03 7.27 18.50
C SER A 96 13.52 7.50 18.59
N VAL A 97 13.11 8.78 18.52
CA VAL A 97 11.68 9.13 18.49
C VAL A 97 11.12 8.79 17.11
N VAL A 98 10.01 8.04 17.10
CA VAL A 98 9.31 7.63 15.88
C VAL A 98 7.85 8.05 15.93
N VAL A 99 7.24 8.25 14.76
CA VAL A 99 5.81 8.55 14.61
C VAL A 99 5.18 7.53 13.70
N ALA A 100 4.05 6.96 14.14
CA ALA A 100 3.21 6.12 13.29
C ALA A 100 2.17 7.00 12.57
N VAL A 101 2.19 6.97 11.24
CA VAL A 101 1.21 7.67 10.39
C VAL A 101 0.32 6.63 9.72
N GLY A 102 -0.98 6.86 9.75
CA GLY A 102 -1.97 6.03 9.09
C GLY A 102 -3.17 6.87 8.65
N CYS A 103 -3.99 6.28 7.78
CA CYS A 103 -5.25 6.86 7.33
C CYS A 103 -6.41 6.15 8.03
N LEU A 104 -7.22 6.92 8.78
CA LEU A 104 -8.43 6.40 9.40
C LEU A 104 -9.53 6.28 8.33
N PHE A 105 -10.04 5.07 8.10
CA PHE A 105 -11.07 4.83 7.09
C PHE A 105 -12.45 5.28 7.59
N SER A 106 -12.70 6.59 7.63
CA SER A 106 -14.05 7.10 7.84
C SER A 106 -14.88 6.98 6.56
N SER A 107 -15.96 6.20 6.68
CA SER A 107 -17.04 5.87 5.74
C SER A 107 -16.71 4.97 4.55
N GLY A 108 -17.54 3.93 4.41
CA GLY A 108 -17.64 3.07 3.24
C GLY A 108 -18.80 3.46 2.34
#